data_AF-A0A9P7XRL6-F1
#
_entry.id   AF-A0A9P7XRL6-F1
#
_cell.length_a   1.000
_cell.length_b   1.000
_cell.length_c   1.000
_cell.angle_alpha   90.00
_cell.angle_beta   90.00
_cell.angle_gamma   90.00
#
_symmetry.space_group_name_H-M   'P 1'
#
loop_
_entity.id
_entity.type
_entity.pdbx_description
1 polymer ?
#
loop_
_entity_poly.entity_id
_entity_poly.type
_entity_poly.pdbx_seq_one_letter_code
_entity_poly.pdbx_strand_id
1 'polypeptide(L)'
;MADYETAGGSLKFKGGGGINKKKKKKTDPAKVKAALDAKESTPPPPKPIRVLEKTAAEKRFEEIHKKRQEEKVLKSAMKSHKEKVAELNRKLEEMTEHYDIPKVGPG
;
A
#
# COMPACT_ATOMS: atom_id res chain seq x y z
N MET A 1 33.52 4.00 20.30
CA MET A 1 32.32 3.67 19.49
C MET A 1 31.40 2.90 20.42
N ALA A 2 30.13 3.31 20.55
CA ALA A 2 29.23 2.81 21.59
C ALA A 2 28.77 1.36 21.32
N ASP A 3 28.81 0.57 22.39
CA ASP A 3 28.39 -0.82 22.49
C ASP A 3 26.88 -0.96 22.22
N TYR A 4 26.50 -1.61 21.12
CA TYR A 4 25.11 -2.00 20.86
C TYR A 4 24.88 -3.40 21.41
N GLU A 5 24.48 -3.47 22.68
CA GLU A 5 23.99 -4.70 23.29
C GLU A 5 22.56 -4.96 22.80
N THR A 6 22.41 -5.85 21.83
CA THR A 6 21.09 -6.23 21.33
C THR A 6 20.50 -7.31 22.24
N ALA A 7 19.52 -6.91 23.07
CA ALA A 7 18.80 -7.85 23.92
C ALA A 7 17.99 -8.84 23.06
N GLY A 8 18.55 -10.03 22.88
CA GLY A 8 17.93 -11.14 22.13
C GLY A 8 16.75 -11.73 22.89
N GLY A 9 15.53 -11.33 22.55
CA GLY A 9 14.30 -11.91 23.10
C GLY A 9 13.19 -12.00 22.04
N SER A 10 12.66 -13.19 21.81
CA SER A 10 11.52 -13.37 20.90
C SER A 10 10.26 -12.67 21.43
N LEU A 11 9.63 -11.87 20.56
CA LEU A 11 8.45 -11.06 20.88
C LEU A 11 7.22 -11.98 21.09
N LYS A 12 6.79 -12.14 22.34
CA LYS A 12 5.60 -12.95 22.66
C LYS A 12 4.33 -12.11 22.50
N PHE A 13 3.55 -12.40 21.47
CA PHE A 13 2.22 -11.82 21.30
C PHE A 13 1.20 -12.53 22.20
N LYS A 14 0.47 -11.76 23.02
CA LYS A 14 -0.63 -12.26 23.83
C LYS A 14 -1.80 -12.60 22.90
N GLY A 15 -1.97 -13.90 22.63
CA GLY A 15 -2.97 -14.43 21.68
C GLY A 15 -2.40 -15.35 20.59
N GLY A 16 -1.08 -15.57 20.55
CA GLY A 16 -0.42 -16.41 19.54
C GLY A 16 -0.55 -17.92 19.78
N GLY A 17 -1.76 -18.46 19.67
CA GLY A 17 -1.97 -19.90 19.49
C GLY A 17 -1.58 -20.33 18.07
N GLY A 18 -0.67 -21.29 17.94
CA GLY A 18 -0.08 -21.72 16.67
C GLY A 18 -1.09 -22.08 15.58
N ILE A 19 -0.76 -21.71 14.34
CA ILE A 19 -1.55 -22.03 13.15
C ILE A 19 -1.38 -23.52 12.83
N ASN A 20 -2.34 -24.34 13.25
CA ASN A 20 -2.44 -25.73 12.77
C ASN A 20 -2.88 -25.73 11.29
N LYS A 21 -1.94 -25.98 10.37
CA LYS A 21 -2.25 -26.21 8.95
C LYS A 21 -3.04 -27.51 8.79
N LYS A 22 -4.38 -27.42 8.79
CA LYS A 22 -5.27 -28.52 8.38
C LYS A 22 -5.05 -28.83 6.89
N LYS A 23 -4.81 -30.11 6.58
CA LYS A 23 -4.75 -30.65 5.20
C LYS A 23 -6.04 -30.27 4.43
N LYS A 24 -5.87 -29.69 3.24
CA LYS A 24 -6.96 -29.24 2.36
C LYS A 24 -7.68 -30.47 1.79
N LYS A 25 -8.92 -30.74 2.24
CA LYS A 25 -9.82 -31.72 1.62
C LYS A 25 -10.27 -31.15 0.28
N LYS A 26 -10.08 -31.88 -0.83
CA LYS A 26 -10.61 -31.49 -2.15
C LYS A 26 -12.13 -31.44 -2.06
N THR A 27 -12.70 -30.26 -2.30
CA THR A 27 -14.15 -30.04 -2.38
C THR A 27 -14.54 -29.93 -3.85
N ASP A 28 -15.52 -30.72 -4.27
CA ASP A 28 -16.03 -30.72 -5.64
C ASP A 28 -16.57 -29.33 -6.04
N PRO A 29 -16.20 -28.80 -7.22
CA PRO A 29 -16.54 -27.44 -7.65
C PRO A 29 -18.05 -27.23 -7.87
N ALA A 30 -18.83 -28.31 -7.98
CA ALA A 30 -20.29 -28.25 -8.15
C ALA A 30 -21.03 -27.79 -6.88
N LYS A 31 -20.50 -28.09 -5.68
CA LYS A 31 -21.15 -27.74 -4.41
C LYS A 31 -20.87 -26.29 -3.96
N VAL A 32 -19.83 -25.67 -4.54
CA VAL A 32 -19.45 -24.28 -4.25
C VAL A 32 -20.32 -23.29 -5.04
N LYS A 33 -20.76 -23.66 -6.25
CA LYS A 33 -21.65 -22.81 -7.06
C LYS A 33 -23.04 -22.68 -6.42
N ALA A 34 -23.66 -23.79 -6.02
CA ALA A 34 -24.97 -23.77 -5.37
C ALA A 34 -25.00 -23.04 -4.00
N ALA A 35 -23.85 -22.89 -3.32
CA ALA A 35 -23.74 -22.14 -2.07
C ALA A 35 -23.53 -20.62 -2.28
N LEU A 36 -23.09 -20.20 -3.48
CA LEU A 36 -22.92 -18.80 -3.84
C LEU A 36 -24.26 -18.18 -4.28
N ASP A 37 -25.08 -18.93 -5.01
CA ASP A 37 -26.39 -18.45 -5.51
C ASP A 37 -27.48 -18.37 -4.40
N ALA A 38 -27.32 -19.06 -3.28
CA ALA A 38 -28.30 -19.06 -2.19
C ALA A 38 -28.09 -17.95 -1.13
N LYS A 39 -27.10 -17.07 -1.31
CA LYS A 39 -26.75 -16.02 -0.34
C LYS A 39 -27.11 -14.60 -0.78
N GLU A 40 -27.96 -14.48 -1.80
CA GLU A 40 -28.36 -13.20 -2.42
C GLU A 40 -29.84 -12.85 -2.15
N SER A 41 -30.34 -13.02 -0.92
CA SER A 41 -31.74 -12.65 -0.62
C SER A 41 -32.07 -12.20 0.81
N THR A 42 -31.08 -11.77 1.61
CA THR A 42 -31.39 -10.99 2.82
C THR A 42 -30.30 -9.94 3.10
N PRO A 43 -30.58 -8.63 2.92
CA PRO A 43 -29.67 -7.61 3.41
C PRO A 43 -29.63 -7.67 4.95
N PRO A 44 -28.45 -7.73 5.58
CA PRO A 44 -28.36 -7.62 7.03
C PRO A 44 -28.90 -6.25 7.47
N PRO A 45 -29.55 -6.15 8.65
CA PRO A 45 -30.09 -4.89 9.14
C PRO A 45 -28.99 -3.82 9.18
N PRO A 46 -29.30 -2.56 8.81
CA PRO A 46 -28.31 -1.49 8.79
C PRO A 46 -27.74 -1.35 10.20
N LYS A 47 -26.48 -1.73 10.38
CA LYS A 47 -25.74 -1.38 11.60
C LYS A 47 -25.77 0.14 11.69
N PRO A 48 -26.13 0.74 12.84
CA PRO A 48 -26.15 2.19 12.95
C PRO A 48 -24.75 2.71 12.59
N ILE A 49 -24.68 3.46 11.48
CA ILE A 49 -23.46 4.11 11.03
C ILE A 49 -23.16 5.16 12.09
N ARG A 50 -22.27 4.82 13.02
CA ARG A 50 -21.74 5.80 13.96
C ARG A 50 -20.89 6.76 13.15
N VAL A 51 -21.46 7.92 12.82
CA VAL A 51 -20.71 9.02 12.23
C VAL A 51 -19.75 9.49 13.30
N LEU A 52 -18.52 8.96 13.27
CA LEU A 52 -17.44 9.45 14.11
C LEU A 52 -17.12 10.86 13.62
N GLU A 53 -17.38 11.85 14.49
CA GLU A 53 -16.96 13.22 14.21
C GLU A 53 -15.44 13.27 14.16
N LYS A 54 -14.92 13.81 13.07
CA LYS A 54 -13.48 13.93 12.87
C LYS A 54 -12.87 14.82 13.94
N THR A 55 -11.74 14.39 14.48
CA THR A 55 -10.96 15.19 15.42
C THR A 55 -10.43 16.46 14.76
N ALA A 56 -10.08 17.48 15.54
CA ALA A 56 -9.53 18.73 15.00
C ALA A 56 -8.24 18.50 14.19
N ALA A 57 -7.43 17.50 14.58
CA ALA A 57 -6.23 17.10 13.84
C ALA A 57 -6.57 16.46 12.48
N GLU A 58 -7.58 15.58 12.44
CA GLU A 58 -8.05 14.96 11.20
C GLU A 58 -8.62 15.99 10.21
N LYS A 59 -9.39 16.96 10.70
CA LYS A 59 -9.92 18.05 9.85
C LYS A 59 -8.80 18.85 9.18
N ARG A 60 -7.76 19.24 9.94
CA ARG A 60 -6.59 19.95 9.40
C ARG A 60 -5.81 19.10 8.39
N PHE A 61 -5.64 17.81 8.67
CA PHE A 61 -4.98 16.90 7.74
C PHE A 61 -5.74 16.80 6.42
N GLU A 62 -7.06 16.67 6.49
CA GLU A 62 -7.91 16.58 5.30
C GLU A 62 -7.88 17.84 4.44
N GLU A 63 -7.88 19.02 5.06
CA GLU A 63 -7.72 20.28 4.32
C GLU A 63 -6.40 20.34 3.57
N ILE A 64 -5.29 19.97 4.23
CA ILE A 64 -3.96 19.93 3.59
C ILE A 64 -3.94 18.86 2.50
N HIS A 65 -4.53 17.69 2.76
CA HIS A 65 -4.57 16.58 1.83
C HIS A 65 -5.36 16.96 0.58
N LYS A 66 -6.52 17.60 0.75
CA LYS A 66 -7.36 18.09 -0.34
C LYS A 66 -6.64 19.13 -1.19
N LYS A 67 -5.97 20.12 -0.57
CA LYS A 67 -5.14 21.09 -1.30
C LYS A 67 -4.05 20.41 -2.14
N ARG A 68 -3.32 19.44 -1.56
CA ARG A 68 -2.29 18.69 -2.30
C ARG A 68 -2.89 17.82 -3.41
N GLN A 69 -4.07 17.26 -3.21
CA GLN A 69 -4.77 16.49 -4.23
C GLN A 69 -5.14 17.39 -5.41
N GLU A 70 -5.70 18.57 -5.15
CA GLU A 70 -6.05 19.55 -6.20
C GLU A 70 -4.81 19.94 -7.01
N GLU A 71 -3.69 20.25 -6.36
CA GLU A 71 -2.42 20.53 -7.04
C GLU A 71 -1.92 19.34 -7.89
N LYS A 72 -2.01 18.12 -7.37
CA LYS A 72 -1.63 16.90 -8.11
C LYS A 72 -2.52 16.69 -9.32
N VAL A 73 -3.83 16.90 -9.17
CA VAL A 73 -4.81 16.77 -10.25
C VAL A 73 -4.49 17.79 -11.34
N LEU A 74 -4.32 19.07 -10.99
CA LEU A 74 -3.94 20.13 -11.93
C LEU A 74 -2.65 19.79 -12.70
N LYS A 75 -1.57 19.41 -11.99
CA LYS A 75 -0.30 19.02 -12.62
C LYS A 75 -0.45 17.79 -13.52
N SER A 76 -1.25 16.80 -13.09
CA SER A 76 -1.47 15.58 -13.85
C SER A 76 -2.34 15.80 -15.09
N ALA A 77 -3.26 16.76 -15.04
CA ALA A 77 -4.15 17.14 -16.13
C ALA A 77 -3.45 17.98 -17.20
N MET A 78 -2.44 18.77 -16.81
CA MET A 78 -1.64 19.57 -17.75
C MET A 78 -0.88 18.74 -18.79
N LYS A 79 -0.49 17.50 -18.46
CA LYS A 79 0.35 16.65 -19.32
C LYS A 79 -0.39 15.41 -19.79
N SER A 80 -0.37 15.17 -21.10
CA SER A 80 -0.84 13.91 -21.69
C SER A 80 0.03 12.73 -21.26
N HIS A 81 -0.51 11.51 -21.31
CA HIS A 81 0.28 10.30 -21.03
C HIS A 81 1.48 10.18 -21.99
N LYS A 82 1.29 10.52 -23.27
CA LYS A 82 2.36 10.50 -24.28
C LYS A 82 3.51 11.45 -23.92
N GLU A 83 3.18 12.64 -23.42
CA GLU A 83 4.17 13.63 -22.97
C GLU A 83 4.91 13.15 -21.72
N LYS A 84 4.20 12.52 -20.77
CA LYS A 84 4.84 11.91 -19.59
C LYS A 84 5.82 10.80 -19.97
N VAL A 85 5.46 9.97 -20.95
CA VAL A 85 6.35 8.92 -21.47
C VAL A 85 7.55 9.54 -22.19
N ALA A 86 7.35 10.57 -23.01
CA ALA A 86 8.43 11.26 -23.69
C ALA A 86 9.40 11.95 -22.71
N GLU A 87 8.89 12.63 -21.68
CA GLU A 87 9.70 13.22 -20.61
C GLU A 87 10.48 12.16 -19.83
N LEU A 88 9.85 11.01 -19.52
CA LEU A 88 10.52 9.91 -18.85
C LEU A 88 11.65 9.35 -19.70
N ASN A 89 11.41 9.11 -20.99
CA ASN A 89 12.45 8.60 -21.90
C ASN A 89 13.62 9.58 -22.02
N ARG A 90 13.34 10.88 -22.19
CA ARG A 90 14.39 11.92 -22.20
C ARG A 90 15.21 11.91 -20.90
N LYS A 91 14.54 11.78 -19.75
CA LYS A 91 15.24 11.68 -18.46
C LYS A 91 16.10 10.43 -18.37
N LEU A 92 15.61 9.29 -18.87
CA LEU A 92 16.38 8.05 -18.88
C LEU A 92 17.61 8.13 -19.80
N GLU A 93 17.49 8.81 -20.94
CA GLU A 93 18.61 9.10 -21.86
C GLU A 93 19.64 10.05 -21.24
N GLU A 94 19.20 11.05 -20.46
CA GLU A 94 20.07 12.01 -19.79
C GLU A 94 20.76 11.43 -18.54
N MET A 95 20.14 10.45 -17.88
CA MET A 95 20.71 9.82 -16.68
C MET A 95 22.02 9.11 -17.01
N THR A 96 23.05 9.38 -16.23
CA THR A 96 24.37 8.77 -16.41
C THR A 96 24.29 7.27 -16.15
N GLU A 97 24.84 6.47 -17.07
CA GLU A 97 24.91 5.02 -16.93
C GLU A 97 25.79 4.60 -15.73
N HIS A 98 26.78 5.42 -15.40
CA HIS A 98 27.71 5.21 -14.31
C HIS A 98 27.41 6.14 -13.14
N TYR A 99 27.16 5.55 -11.97
CA TYR A 99 26.90 6.26 -10.71
C TYR A 99 28.12 6.27 -9.78
N ASP A 100 29.32 5.96 -10.31
CA ASP A 100 30.56 5.89 -9.55
C ASP A 100 31.64 6.76 -10.22
N ILE A 101 32.56 7.26 -9.40
CA ILE A 101 33.64 8.13 -9.87
C ILE A 101 34.74 7.23 -10.43
N PRO A 102 35.22 7.48 -11.66
CA PRO A 102 36.33 6.70 -12.20
C PRO A 102 37.53 6.80 -11.26
N LYS A 103 38.14 5.65 -10.96
CA LYS A 103 39.22 5.54 -9.98
C LYS A 103 40.40 6.42 -10.40
N VAL A 104 40.62 7.53 -9.69
CA VAL A 104 41.76 8.42 -9.92
C VAL A 104 42.98 7.80 -9.25
N GLY A 105 43.86 7.18 -10.05
CA GLY A 105 45.14 6.67 -9.58
C GLY A 105 46.20 7.78 -9.57
N PRO A 106 47.11 7.82 -8.58
CA PRO A 106 48.27 8.69 -8.62
C PRO A 106 49.24 8.14 -9.68
N GLY A 107 49.20 8.74 -10.86
CA GLY A 107 50.33 8.82 -11.80
C GLY A 107 50.92 10.21 -11.69
#